data_AF-A0A379UVX6-F1
#
_entry.id   AF-A0A379UVX6-F1
#
_cell.length_a   1.000
_cell.length_b   1.000
_cell.length_c   1.000
_cell.angle_alpha   90.00
_cell.angle_beta   90.00
_cell.angle_gamma   90.00
#
_symmetry.space_group_name_H-M   'P 1'
#
loop_
_entity.id
_entity.type
_entity.pdbx_description
1 polymer ?
#
loop_
_entity_poly.entity_id
_entity_poly.type
_entity_poly.pdbx_seq_one_letter_code
_entity_poly.pdbx_strand_id
1 'polypeptide(L)'
;MNVIHSLKIGPLYFNAVSNGEKKAELRINDRNYQCGDFLLLREWAGEYSGNKLVVKVTHILPLEGLVTVGGNWMMMSISPLNESDIQALSMAAVGGVE
;
A
#
# COMPACT_ATOMS: atom_id res chain seq x y z
N MET A 1 -2.63 -4.52 15.31
CA MET A 1 -3.88 -4.57 14.52
C MET A 1 -3.50 -4.11 13.12
N ASN A 2 -3.89 -4.83 12.07
CA ASN A 2 -3.54 -4.45 10.70
C ASN A 2 -4.41 -3.26 10.29
N VAL A 3 -3.82 -2.27 9.61
CA VAL A 3 -4.52 -1.04 9.19
C VAL A 3 -4.67 -1.01 7.67
N ILE A 4 -5.74 -0.40 7.17
CA ILE A 4 -5.95 -0.15 5.74
C ILE A 4 -5.60 1.30 5.42
N HIS A 5 -4.57 1.49 4.61
CA HIS A 5 -4.12 2.80 4.15
C HIS A 5 -4.68 3.09 2.75
N SER A 6 -5.54 4.10 2.62
CA SER A 6 -6.05 4.53 1.31
C SER A 6 -5.05 5.46 0.62
N LEU A 7 -4.52 5.03 -0.53
CA LEU A 7 -3.47 5.73 -1.26
C LEU A 7 -3.83 5.95 -2.73
N LYS A 8 -3.44 7.10 -3.27
CA LYS A 8 -3.47 7.35 -4.72
C LYS A 8 -2.34 6.58 -5.41
N ILE A 9 -2.59 6.14 -6.63
CA ILE A 9 -1.60 5.55 -7.54
C ILE A 9 -1.91 5.99 -8.98
N GLY A 10 -0.89 6.33 -9.77
CA GLY A 10 -1.09 6.72 -11.16
C GLY A 10 -1.45 5.52 -12.06
N PRO A 11 -2.18 5.71 -13.18
CA PRO A 11 -2.68 4.61 -14.02
C PRO A 11 -1.62 3.61 -14.48
N LEU A 12 -0.45 4.11 -14.90
CA LEU A 12 0.68 3.27 -15.32
C LEU A 12 1.09 2.28 -14.21
N TYR A 13 1.21 2.78 -12.98
CA TYR A 13 1.62 1.96 -11.85
C TYR A 13 0.47 1.10 -11.32
N PHE A 14 -0.77 1.58 -11.38
CA PHE A 14 -1.96 0.80 -11.05
C PHE A 14 -2.02 -0.46 -11.91
N ASN A 15 -1.89 -0.31 -13.24
CA ASN A 15 -1.86 -1.44 -14.16
C ASN A 15 -0.69 -2.39 -13.89
N ALA A 16 0.50 -1.87 -13.62
CA ALA A 16 1.66 -2.70 -13.29
C ALA A 16 1.45 -3.52 -12.00
N VAL A 17 0.79 -2.95 -10.98
CA VAL A 17 0.43 -3.71 -9.76
C VAL A 17 -0.67 -4.73 -10.07
N SER A 18 -1.71 -4.32 -10.79
CA SER A 18 -2.82 -5.20 -11.19
C SER A 18 -2.35 -6.41 -12.01
N ASN A 19 -1.34 -6.23 -12.86
CA ASN A 19 -0.74 -7.30 -13.66
C ASN A 19 0.28 -8.16 -12.87
N GLY A 20 0.58 -7.80 -11.63
CA GLY A 20 1.57 -8.49 -10.79
C GLY A 20 3.04 -8.23 -11.18
N GLU A 21 3.29 -7.26 -12.06
CA GLU A 21 4.63 -6.84 -12.49
C GLU A 21 5.31 -6.01 -11.41
N LYS A 22 4.57 -5.06 -10.82
CA LYS A 22 5.07 -4.18 -9.76
C LYS A 22 4.77 -4.77 -8.38
N LYS A 23 5.83 -5.16 -7.68
CA LYS A 23 5.78 -5.84 -6.37
C LYS A 23 6.26 -5.00 -5.19
N ALA A 24 6.50 -3.71 -5.41
CA ALA A 24 6.93 -2.80 -4.36
C ALA A 24 6.36 -1.38 -4.54
N GLU A 25 6.09 -0.70 -3.42
CA GLU A 25 5.68 0.70 -3.34
C GLU A 25 6.75 1.51 -2.60
N LEU A 26 7.17 2.63 -3.18
CA LEU A 26 8.09 3.58 -2.53
C LEU A 26 7.27 4.77 -2.00
N ARG A 27 7.37 5.06 -0.71
CA ARG A 27 6.61 6.12 -0.04
C ARG A 27 7.44 6.79 1.06
N ILE A 28 7.08 8.02 1.39
CA ILE A 28 7.43 8.63 2.67
C ILE A 28 6.63 7.89 3.75
N ASN A 29 7.27 7.52 4.86
CA ASN A 29 6.63 6.87 5.99
C ASN A 29 5.89 7.88 6.89
N ASP A 30 4.84 8.51 6.35
CA ASP A 30 4.00 9.51 7.02
C ASP A 30 2.80 8.89 7.76
N ARG A 31 2.57 7.58 7.62
CA ARG A 31 1.44 6.83 8.18
C ARG A 31 1.86 5.68 9.11
N ASN A 32 3.15 5.61 9.46
CA ASN A 32 3.74 4.54 10.25
C ASN A 32 3.38 3.14 9.72
N TYR A 33 3.60 2.91 8.43
CA TYR A 33 3.25 1.66 7.77
C TYR A 33 3.95 0.46 8.43
N GLN A 34 3.25 -0.67 8.54
CA GLN A 34 3.76 -1.89 9.16
C GLN A 34 3.61 -3.11 8.24
N CYS A 35 4.44 -4.13 8.47
CA CYS A 35 4.21 -5.44 7.86
C CYS A 35 2.86 -5.99 8.32
N GLY A 36 2.06 -6.50 7.37
CA GLY A 36 0.70 -6.97 7.62
C GLY A 36 -0.39 -5.93 7.35
N ASP A 37 -0.04 -4.65 7.20
CA ASP A 37 -0.97 -3.61 6.76
C ASP A 37 -1.47 -3.87 5.32
N PHE A 38 -2.58 -3.23 5.00
CA PHE A 38 -3.18 -3.26 3.66
C PHE A 38 -3.11 -1.89 3.01
N LEU A 39 -2.84 -1.86 1.71
CA LEU A 39 -2.90 -0.64 0.91
C LEU A 39 -4.12 -0.74 0.00
N LEU A 40 -5.08 0.17 0.18
CA LEU A 40 -6.14 0.42 -0.79
C LEU A 40 -5.59 1.40 -1.84
N LEU A 41 -5.09 0.85 -2.94
CA LEU A 41 -4.53 1.60 -4.06
C LEU A 41 -5.67 2.05 -4.98
N ARG A 42 -5.85 3.36 -5.10
CA ARG A 42 -6.92 4.01 -5.88
C ARG A 42 -6.31 4.71 -7.07
N GLU A 43 -6.71 4.31 -8.27
CA GLU A 43 -6.21 4.92 -9.50
C GLU A 43 -6.59 6.41 -9.57
N TRP A 44 -5.60 7.25 -9.88
CA TRP A 44 -5.73 8.71 -9.89
C TRP A 44 -4.98 9.33 -11.07
N ALA A 45 -5.70 10.08 -11.91
CA ALA A 45 -5.18 10.79 -13.07
C ALA A 45 -5.77 12.22 -13.14
N GLY A 46 -5.55 13.01 -12.08
CA GLY A 46 -6.22 14.32 -11.91
C GLY A 46 -7.60 14.20 -11.29
N GLU A 47 -8.27 13.07 -11.52
CA GLU A 47 -9.48 12.62 -10.82
C GLU A 47 -9.39 11.12 -10.50
N TYR A 48 -10.29 10.62 -9.64
CA TYR A 48 -10.40 9.19 -9.36
C TYR A 48 -11.15 8.53 -10.52
N SER A 49 -10.56 7.52 -11.15
CA SER A 49 -11.25 6.75 -12.20
C SER A 49 -12.34 5.82 -11.65
N GLY A 50 -12.29 5.53 -10.35
CA GLY A 50 -13.13 4.52 -9.69
C GLY A 50 -12.42 3.16 -9.52
N ASN A 51 -11.33 2.92 -10.27
CA ASN A 51 -10.54 1.70 -10.14
C ASN A 51 -9.79 1.68 -8.80
N LYS A 52 -9.84 0.51 -8.15
CA LYS A 52 -9.17 0.27 -6.87
C LYS A 52 -8.71 -1.17 -6.78
N LEU A 53 -7.60 -1.38 -6.11
CA LEU A 53 -7.11 -2.71 -5.75
C LEU A 53 -6.55 -2.68 -4.33
N VAL A 54 -6.57 -3.83 -3.66
CA VAL A 54 -6.03 -3.98 -2.31
C VAL A 54 -4.84 -4.93 -2.37
N VAL A 55 -3.74 -4.52 -1.75
CA VAL A 55 -2.54 -5.34 -1.59
C VAL A 55 -2.12 -5.36 -0.13
N LYS A 56 -1.39 -6.40 0.26
CA LYS A 56 -0.80 -6.53 1.59
C LYS A 56 0.65 -6.07 1.57
N VAL A 57 1.07 -5.36 2.60
CA VAL A 57 2.48 -5.05 2.87
C VAL A 57 3.12 -6.29 3.51
N THR A 58 4.08 -6.89 2.84
CA THR A 58 4.75 -8.12 3.30
C THR A 58 6.10 -7.86 3.94
N HIS A 59 6.75 -6.77 3.56
CA HIS A 59 8.05 -6.37 4.10
C HIS A 59 8.22 -4.85 3.98
N ILE A 60 8.97 -4.26 4.90
CA ILE A 60 9.34 -2.84 4.88
C ILE A 60 10.86 -2.73 4.94
N LEU A 61 11.41 -2.00 3.99
CA LEU A 61 12.79 -1.57 3.99
C LEU A 61 12.83 -0.05 4.24
N PRO A 62 13.21 0.40 5.45
CA PRO A 62 13.52 1.80 5.69
C PRO A 62 14.69 2.23 4.80
N LEU A 63 14.60 3.42 4.21
CA LEU A 63 15.64 3.98 3.34
C LEU A 63 16.32 5.21 3.97
N GLU A 64 16.14 5.40 5.28
CA GLU A 64 16.84 6.43 6.04
C GLU A 64 18.35 6.29 5.87
N GLY A 65 19.03 7.41 5.59
CA GLY A 65 20.47 7.45 5.32
C GLY A 65 20.88 7.03 3.90
N LEU A 66 20.04 6.31 3.14
CA LEU A 66 20.29 6.01 1.72
C LEU A 66 19.66 7.05 0.80
N VAL A 67 18.43 7.47 1.09
CA VAL A 67 17.73 8.55 0.40
C VAL A 67 17.64 9.74 1.35
N THR A 68 18.45 10.77 1.10
CA THR A 68 18.57 11.93 1.99
C THR A 68 17.67 13.11 1.61
N VAL A 69 17.01 13.04 0.45
CA VAL A 69 16.13 14.11 -0.06
C VAL A 69 14.67 13.74 0.17
N GLY A 70 13.89 14.65 0.74
CA GLY A 70 12.43 14.53 0.77
C GLY A 70 11.84 13.71 1.92
N GLY A 71 12.61 13.44 2.98
CA GLY A 71 12.10 12.89 4.25
C GLY A 71 12.35 11.40 4.47
N ASN A 72 11.61 10.81 5.41
CA ASN A 72 11.77 9.41 5.83
C ASN A 72 11.16 8.46 4.78
N TRP A 73 11.91 8.14 3.74
CA TRP A 73 11.48 7.21 2.70
C TRP A 73 11.58 5.75 3.15
N MET A 74 10.70 4.93 2.61
CA MET A 74 10.72 3.48 2.77
C MET A 74 10.20 2.79 1.52
N MET A 75 10.67 1.57 1.30
CA MET A 75 10.14 0.68 0.28
C MET A 75 9.31 -0.43 0.94
N MET A 76 8.05 -0.55 0.52
CA MET A 76 7.16 -1.62 0.94
C MET A 76 7.11 -2.70 -0.13
N SER A 77 7.43 -3.94 0.20
CA SER A 77 7.07 -5.08 -0.63
C SER A 77 5.56 -5.32 -0.51
N ILE A 78 4.90 -5.53 -1.65
CA ILE A 78 3.46 -5.75 -1.73
C ILE A 78 3.13 -7.07 -2.41
N SER A 79 2.06 -7.71 -1.95
CA SER A 79 1.50 -8.90 -2.61
C SER A 79 0.00 -8.75 -2.85
N PRO A 80 -0.53 -9.41 -3.90
CA PRO A 80 -1.96 -9.69 -3.98
C PRO A 80 -2.44 -10.39 -2.71
N LEU A 81 -3.73 -10.24 -2.40
CA LEU A 81 -4.37 -10.91 -1.27
C LEU A 81 -4.51 -12.41 -1.56
N ASN A 82 -4.34 -13.22 -0.53
CA ASN A 82 -4.74 -14.64 -0.51
C ASN A 82 -5.92 -14.87 0.45
N GLU A 83 -6.41 -16.11 0.52
CA GLU A 83 -7.56 -16.48 1.36
C GLU A 83 -7.38 -16.11 2.84
N SER A 84 -6.18 -16.30 3.39
CA SER A 84 -5.88 -15.97 4.78
C SER A 84 -5.91 -14.46 5.07
N ASP A 85 -5.65 -13.65 4.04
CA ASP A 85 -5.65 -12.19 4.17
C ASP A 85 -7.07 -11.61 4.21
N ILE A 86 -8.07 -12.29 3.65
CA ILE A 86 -9.46 -11.81 3.59
C ILE A 86 -10.03 -11.62 5.00
N GLN A 87 -9.75 -12.55 5.91
CA GLN A 87 -10.19 -12.45 7.31
C GLN A 87 -9.51 -11.28 8.01
N ALA A 88 -8.19 -11.14 7.83
CA ALA A 88 -7.43 -10.03 8.40
C ALA A 88 -7.88 -8.66 7.87
N LEU A 89 -8.22 -8.58 6.57
CA LEU A 89 -8.75 -7.38 5.94
C LEU A 89 -10.13 -7.01 6.50
N SER A 90 -11.00 -8.00 6.70
CA SER A 90 -12.33 -7.78 7.30
C SER A 90 -12.21 -7.19 8.70
N MET A 91 -11.33 -7.72 9.54
CA MET A 91 -11.07 -7.18 10.87
C MET A 91 -10.49 -5.76 10.82
N ALA A 92 -9.55 -5.50 9.91
CA ALA A 92 -8.94 -4.18 9.72
C ALA A 92 -9.95 -3.11 9.26
N ALA A 93 -10.96 -3.49 8.48
CA ALA A 93 -12.01 -2.58 8.03
C ALA A 93 -12.98 -2.16 9.14
N VAL A 94 -13.21 -3.03 10.14
CA VAL A 94 -14.12 -2.76 11.26
C VAL A 94 -13.43 -1.92 12.35
N GLY A 95 -12.11 -2.07 12.53
CA GLY A 95 -11.32 -1.32 13.51
C GLY A 95 -10.92 0.10 13.10
N GLY A 96 -11.30 0.58 11.91
CA GLY A 96 -10.97 1.91 11.39
C GLY A 96 -11.91 3.04 11.79
N VAL A 97 -12.75 2.83 12.82
CA VAL A 97 -13.62 3.87 13.41
C VAL A 97 -13.07 4.20 14.79
N GLU A 98 -12.09 5.10 14.85
CA GLU A 98 -11.79 5.93 16.02
C GLU A 98 -11.73 7.39 15.59
#